data_AF-A0A8W8KEX1-F1
#
_entry.id   AF-A0A8W8KEX1-F1
#
_cell.length_a   1.000
_cell.length_b   1.000
_cell.length_c   1.000
_cell.angle_alpha   90.00
_cell.angle_beta   90.00
_cell.angle_gamma   90.00
#
_symmetry.space_group_name_H-M   'P 1'
#
loop_
_entity.id
_entity.type
_entity.pdbx_description
1 polymer ?
#
loop_
_entity_poly.entity_id
_entity_poly.type
_entity_poly.pdbx_seq_one_letter_code
_entity_poly.pdbx_strand_id
1 'polypeptide(L)'
;MGIRGLLSHCLRRREECVDEVDLVALAKSRGGIEIIVDFYSFEHMVVPKFWKGLGSLRNNQFLKILGGEYKSLETFIKRFIEIFRQLKISFVFIKDATKGCSEANSQQKLDTWMKRHHKEVENLNEVINVCRGRKEVSNLDEQMFTRPVCLEIQIVETLMSCGCEIIQSVTGEADFMIAKALHDREKAFAIWSNDSDFCVFDKCRFIPNDLFDIYNGLQMGLPVEVPVKPESVWCGIISSEKVRFSLGFQSPHLMVELSIIAGNDFTSQYVSTGLNRQIDIRGRIGVETFAEWVKRYRGIENHPMLNREMSRNVSFARAVEHSRMFYCLQSNPEEIVHKGYFSKLLAEKISSLKYPSHLMAMHNNFYWHRLLQEDTTRGQPCAEEALTELRALIYRIVLPRRENLVNEYGRSPWDTLRIEGVLAIDDPNLPALHKIQEDKIFWNLNSFHYIMSHQEPVERPKWFDRYGRKNGFIVYCLRYFLLLNWGRNLQLQQQEFLALCALVFARPREEHYQQIQIRPTPRCVSIGNWFLDVYRHAFLFLGKLLYLTHEFPLPEEIYSGSVWTCFYMCCKDDTYYAASRQTTQEVLSWIQDQMNSGDQR
;
A
#
# COMPACT_ATOMS: atom_id res chain seq x y z
N MET A 1 7.61 13.24 2.79
CA MET A 1 7.12 13.26 1.39
C MET A 1 6.90 14.72 1.02
N GLY A 2 6.90 15.08 -0.26
CA GLY A 2 6.86 16.47 -0.73
C GLY A 2 8.16 17.27 -0.60
N ILE A 3 8.02 18.60 -0.55
CA ILE A 3 9.15 19.55 -0.44
C ILE A 3 10.06 19.24 0.76
N ARG A 4 11.32 18.92 0.44
CA ARG A 4 12.31 18.50 1.43
C ARG A 4 12.47 19.51 2.57
N GLY A 5 12.13 19.08 3.78
CA GLY A 5 12.32 19.84 5.02
C GLY A 5 11.19 20.80 5.38
N LEU A 6 10.15 20.93 4.55
CA LEU A 6 9.05 21.87 4.81
C LEU A 6 8.20 21.44 6.01
N LEU A 7 7.80 20.17 6.09
CA LEU A 7 7.10 19.66 7.28
C LEU A 7 7.95 19.83 8.55
N SER A 8 9.25 19.52 8.47
CA SER A 8 10.17 19.69 9.60
C SER A 8 10.28 21.16 10.04
N HIS A 9 10.26 22.11 9.10
CA HIS A 9 10.19 23.53 9.41
C HIS A 9 8.91 23.88 10.18
N CYS A 10 7.75 23.43 9.70
CA CYS A 10 6.46 23.69 10.34
C CYS A 10 6.40 23.11 11.77
N LEU A 11 6.89 21.89 11.97
CA LEU A 11 6.92 21.26 13.29
C LEU A 11 7.87 21.96 14.26
N ARG A 12 9.03 22.44 13.78
CA ARG A 12 9.97 23.22 14.60
C ARG A 12 9.40 24.58 14.99
N ARG A 13 8.60 25.20 14.12
CA ARG A 13 7.91 26.49 14.36
C ARG A 13 6.43 26.30 14.66
N ARG A 14 6.13 25.34 15.56
CA ARG A 14 4.75 24.95 15.88
C ARG A 14 3.86 26.14 16.23
N GLU A 15 4.35 27.06 17.06
CA GLU A 15 3.59 28.25 17.48
C GLU A 15 3.19 29.17 16.32
N GLU A 16 4.01 29.24 15.27
CA GLU A 16 3.75 30.07 14.09
C GLU A 16 2.88 29.34 13.06
N CYS A 17 3.09 28.02 12.89
CA CYS A 17 2.55 27.25 11.76
C CYS A 17 1.33 26.37 12.10
N VAL A 18 1.08 26.07 13.38
CA VAL A 18 0.10 25.05 13.80
C VAL A 18 -1.02 25.69 14.63
N ASP A 19 -2.25 25.33 14.32
CA ASP A 19 -3.44 25.58 15.16
C ASP A 19 -3.85 24.29 15.86
N GLU A 20 -4.01 24.32 17.18
CA GLU A 20 -4.59 23.18 17.91
C GLU A 20 -6.12 23.28 17.89
N VAL A 21 -6.76 22.22 17.40
CA VAL A 21 -8.20 22.18 17.19
C VAL A 21 -8.77 20.88 17.76
N ASP A 22 -9.80 20.98 18.60
CA ASP A 22 -10.64 19.84 18.94
C ASP A 22 -11.63 19.56 17.81
N LEU A 23 -11.40 18.47 17.06
CA LEU A 23 -12.24 18.06 15.95
C LEU A 23 -13.67 17.73 16.41
N VAL A 24 -13.86 17.26 17.65
CA VAL A 24 -15.19 16.91 18.17
C VAL A 24 -16.01 18.16 18.42
N ALA A 25 -15.46 19.16 19.09
CA ALA A 25 -16.11 20.45 19.29
C ALA A 25 -16.42 21.12 17.94
N LEU A 26 -15.48 21.07 17.00
CA LEU A 26 -15.65 21.63 15.66
C LEU A 26 -16.79 20.92 14.91
N ALA A 27 -16.81 19.59 14.89
CA ALA A 27 -17.86 18.79 14.24
C ALA A 27 -19.23 19.13 14.81
N LYS A 28 -19.36 19.25 16.14
CA LYS A 28 -20.62 19.67 16.78
C LYS A 28 -21.05 21.06 16.33
N SER A 29 -20.12 22.03 16.28
CA SER A 29 -20.43 23.42 15.89
C SER A 29 -20.87 23.56 14.43
N ARG A 30 -20.40 22.69 13.53
CA ARG A 30 -20.66 22.75 12.09
C ARG A 30 -21.76 21.79 11.60
N GLY A 31 -22.38 21.01 12.49
CA GLY A 31 -23.33 19.97 12.09
C GLY A 31 -22.66 18.77 11.38
N GLY A 32 -21.39 18.53 11.69
CA GLY A 32 -20.52 17.50 11.13
C GLY A 32 -19.44 18.06 10.21
N ILE A 33 -18.34 17.32 10.07
CA ILE A 33 -17.22 17.67 9.18
C ILE A 33 -16.73 16.45 8.41
N GLU A 34 -16.05 16.70 7.31
CA GLU A 34 -15.31 15.71 6.54
C GLU A 34 -13.80 15.96 6.67
N ILE A 35 -13.04 14.88 6.79
CA ILE A 35 -11.59 14.89 6.66
C ILE A 35 -11.24 14.14 5.38
N ILE A 36 -10.48 14.80 4.50
CA ILE A 36 -9.99 14.19 3.27
C ILE A 36 -8.72 13.44 3.61
N VAL A 37 -8.66 12.14 3.36
CA VAL A 37 -7.59 11.28 3.88
C VAL A 37 -6.75 10.76 2.73
N ASP A 38 -5.45 11.02 2.77
CA ASP A 38 -4.48 10.27 1.99
C ASP A 38 -4.44 8.82 2.52
N PHE A 39 -4.87 7.88 1.68
CA PHE A 39 -4.97 6.47 2.03
C PHE A 39 -3.68 5.89 2.61
N TYR A 40 -2.52 6.23 2.02
CA TYR A 40 -1.25 5.68 2.48
C TYR A 40 -0.78 6.35 3.77
N SER A 41 -1.09 7.64 3.97
CA SER A 41 -0.82 8.30 5.26
C SER A 41 -1.63 7.70 6.40
N PHE A 42 -2.91 7.36 6.15
CA PHE A 42 -3.74 6.63 7.10
C PHE A 42 -3.16 5.27 7.44
N GLU A 43 -2.79 4.48 6.43
CA GLU A 43 -2.17 3.17 6.63
C GLU A 43 -0.90 3.27 7.48
N HIS A 44 -0.01 4.21 7.17
CA HIS A 44 1.24 4.45 7.90
C HIS A 44 1.04 4.92 9.34
N MET A 45 -0.12 5.48 9.70
CA MET A 45 -0.44 5.85 11.07
C MET A 45 -1.10 4.69 11.82
N VAL A 46 -2.14 4.11 11.24
CA VAL A 46 -3.00 3.13 11.91
C VAL A 46 -2.31 1.80 12.11
N VAL A 47 -1.61 1.29 11.10
CA VAL A 47 -1.05 -0.07 11.13
C VAL A 47 0.05 -0.22 12.18
N PRO A 48 1.05 0.70 12.31
CA PRO A 48 2.01 0.64 13.41
C PRO A 48 1.37 0.73 14.79
N LYS A 49 0.37 1.61 14.97
CA LYS A 49 -0.32 1.73 16.26
C LYS A 49 -1.14 0.47 16.60
N PHE A 50 -1.77 -0.14 15.60
CA PHE A 50 -2.44 -1.43 15.76
C PHE A 50 -1.44 -2.50 16.23
N TRP A 51 -0.30 -2.66 15.55
CA TRP A 51 0.69 -3.66 15.93
C TRP A 51 1.31 -3.43 17.29
N LYS A 52 1.60 -2.17 17.63
CA LYS A 52 2.12 -1.79 18.95
C LYS A 52 1.12 -2.13 20.06
N GLY A 53 -0.15 -1.78 19.87
CA GLY A 53 -1.21 -2.05 20.83
C GLY A 53 -1.46 -3.55 21.00
N LEU A 54 -1.63 -4.27 19.90
CA LEU A 54 -1.87 -5.72 19.89
C LEU A 54 -0.69 -6.49 20.50
N GLY A 55 0.54 -6.16 20.09
CA GLY A 55 1.75 -6.79 20.61
C GLY A 55 1.94 -6.56 22.11
N SER A 56 1.56 -5.38 22.62
CA SER A 56 1.59 -5.09 24.06
C SER A 56 0.48 -5.81 24.82
N LEU A 57 -0.75 -5.78 24.30
CA LEU A 57 -1.92 -6.43 24.89
C LEU A 57 -1.76 -7.94 25.02
N ARG A 58 -1.21 -8.58 23.99
CA ARG A 58 -1.00 -10.03 23.92
C ARG A 58 0.34 -10.46 24.51
N ASN A 59 1.17 -9.50 24.95
CA ASN A 59 2.56 -9.73 25.32
C ASN A 59 3.26 -10.57 24.24
N ASN A 60 3.23 -10.14 22.98
CA ASN A 60 3.87 -10.85 21.87
C ASN A 60 4.38 -9.86 20.82
N GLN A 61 5.68 -9.58 20.88
CA GLN A 61 6.32 -8.61 19.99
C GLN A 61 6.50 -9.13 18.55
N PHE A 62 6.37 -10.44 18.32
CA PHE A 62 6.56 -11.03 16.99
C PHE A 62 5.37 -10.82 16.06
N LEU A 63 4.18 -10.49 16.57
CA LEU A 63 2.95 -10.32 15.76
C LEU A 63 3.14 -9.42 14.54
N LYS A 64 3.93 -8.34 14.67
CA LYS A 64 4.22 -7.39 13.58
C LYS A 64 5.00 -7.96 12.40
N ILE A 65 5.57 -9.17 12.52
CA ILE A 65 6.37 -9.84 11.47
C ILE A 65 5.81 -11.21 11.03
N LEU A 66 4.60 -11.59 11.44
CA LEU A 66 3.99 -12.90 11.15
C LEU A 66 3.15 -12.96 9.85
N GLY A 67 3.20 -11.94 9.00
CA GLY A 67 2.45 -11.94 7.72
C GLY A 67 0.99 -11.49 7.80
N GLY A 68 0.52 -11.02 8.97
CA GLY A 68 -0.74 -10.27 9.13
C GLY A 68 -1.78 -10.95 10.02
N GLU A 69 -2.49 -10.14 10.81
CA GLU A 69 -3.63 -10.51 11.67
C GLU A 69 -4.86 -9.80 11.09
N TYR A 70 -5.32 -10.26 9.92
CA TYR A 70 -6.28 -9.52 9.10
C TYR A 70 -7.62 -9.31 9.82
N LYS A 71 -8.07 -10.29 10.62
CA LYS A 71 -9.34 -10.22 11.34
C LYS A 71 -9.30 -9.22 12.49
N SER A 72 -8.23 -9.26 13.29
CA SER A 72 -7.99 -8.27 14.34
C SER A 72 -7.86 -6.85 13.76
N LEU A 73 -7.18 -6.70 12.62
CA LEU A 73 -7.05 -5.40 11.94
C LEU A 73 -8.39 -4.86 11.42
N GLU A 74 -9.21 -5.72 10.80
CA GLU A 74 -10.57 -5.37 10.37
C GLU A 74 -11.39 -4.81 11.54
N THR A 75 -11.37 -5.52 12.66
CA THR A 75 -12.11 -5.15 13.88
C THR A 75 -11.64 -3.80 14.41
N PHE A 76 -10.32 -3.57 14.45
CA PHE A 76 -9.72 -2.30 14.85
C PHE A 76 -10.17 -1.13 13.96
N ILE A 77 -10.11 -1.29 12.63
CA ILE A 77 -10.47 -0.24 11.67
C ILE A 77 -11.99 0.02 11.70
N LYS A 78 -12.83 -1.02 11.78
CA LYS A 78 -14.28 -0.86 11.92
C LYS A 78 -14.62 0.00 13.12
N ARG A 79 -13.99 -0.29 14.27
CA ARG A 79 -14.20 0.49 15.49
C ARG A 79 -13.72 1.93 15.34
N PHE A 80 -12.55 2.15 14.74
CA PHE A 80 -12.04 3.48 14.45
C PHE A 80 -13.05 4.32 13.66
N ILE A 81 -13.55 3.79 12.53
CA ILE A 81 -14.51 4.49 11.67
C ILE A 81 -15.85 4.72 12.40
N GLU A 82 -16.32 3.74 13.16
CA GLU A 82 -17.56 3.85 13.94
C GLU A 82 -17.49 5.00 14.95
N ILE A 83 -16.37 5.13 15.68
CA ILE A 83 -16.16 6.21 16.66
C ILE A 83 -16.29 7.57 15.99
N PHE A 84 -15.57 7.80 14.89
CA PHE A 84 -15.60 9.10 14.21
C PHE A 84 -16.99 9.40 13.64
N ARG A 85 -17.71 8.40 13.10
CA ARG A 85 -19.10 8.58 12.67
C ARG A 85 -20.00 9.02 13.82
N GLN A 86 -19.87 8.42 15.00
CA GLN A 86 -20.63 8.83 16.19
C GLN A 86 -20.28 10.27 16.63
N LEU A 87 -19.04 10.70 16.39
CA LEU A 87 -18.57 12.06 16.64
C LEU A 87 -18.91 13.05 15.51
N LYS A 88 -19.69 12.63 14.51
CA LYS A 88 -20.08 13.43 13.33
C LYS A 88 -18.90 13.87 12.46
N ILE A 89 -17.84 13.06 12.43
CA ILE A 89 -16.68 13.23 11.57
C ILE A 89 -16.70 12.08 10.57
N SER A 90 -16.71 12.40 9.28
CA SER A 90 -16.60 11.41 8.19
C SER A 90 -15.26 11.52 7.49
N PHE A 91 -14.80 10.38 6.95
CA PHE A 91 -13.56 10.30 6.19
C PHE A 91 -13.87 10.04 4.72
N VAL A 92 -13.18 10.75 3.84
CA VAL A 92 -13.17 10.51 2.40
C VAL A 92 -11.75 10.11 2.04
N PHE A 93 -11.54 8.85 1.67
CA PHE A 93 -10.21 8.34 1.38
C PHE A 93 -9.90 8.56 -0.09
N ILE A 94 -8.71 9.09 -0.37
CA ILE A 94 -8.22 9.24 -1.74
C ILE A 94 -6.96 8.39 -1.87
N LYS A 95 -6.95 7.53 -2.88
CA LYS A 95 -5.89 6.57 -3.12
C LYS A 95 -5.17 6.89 -4.41
N ASP A 96 -3.85 6.89 -4.33
CA ASP A 96 -2.97 7.17 -5.46
C ASP A 96 -3.04 6.09 -6.55
N ALA A 97 -2.75 6.49 -7.78
CA ALA A 97 -2.67 5.56 -8.89
C ALA A 97 -1.48 4.60 -8.69
N THR A 98 -1.59 3.38 -9.21
CA THR A 98 -0.45 2.46 -9.15
C THR A 98 0.67 2.96 -10.07
N LYS A 99 1.93 2.67 -9.71
CA LYS A 99 3.10 2.94 -10.56
C LYS A 99 2.86 2.40 -11.97
N GLY A 100 3.16 3.17 -13.01
CA GLY A 100 2.92 2.77 -14.41
C GLY A 100 1.56 3.18 -14.99
N CYS A 101 0.64 3.74 -14.21
CA CYS A 101 -0.66 4.20 -14.72
C CYS A 101 -0.55 5.39 -15.69
N SER A 102 0.54 6.15 -15.66
CA SER A 102 0.82 7.27 -16.55
C SER A 102 2.27 7.21 -17.01
N GLU A 103 2.51 7.26 -18.33
CA GLU A 103 3.85 7.17 -18.91
C GLU A 103 4.72 8.37 -18.51
N ALA A 104 4.17 9.58 -18.60
CA ALA A 104 4.87 10.82 -18.25
C ALA A 104 5.26 10.85 -16.76
N ASN A 105 4.33 10.51 -15.86
CA ASN A 105 4.59 10.44 -14.43
C ASN A 105 5.62 9.35 -14.09
N SER A 106 5.51 8.19 -14.75
CA SER A 106 6.45 7.08 -14.53
C SER A 106 7.87 7.44 -14.89
N GLN A 107 8.10 8.15 -16.01
CA GLN A 107 9.43 8.61 -16.38
C GLN A 107 10.04 9.57 -15.34
N GLN A 108 9.23 10.45 -14.75
CA GLN A 108 9.70 11.43 -13.76
C GLN A 108 9.95 10.80 -12.38
N LYS A 109 9.13 9.83 -11.96
CA LYS A 109 9.20 9.23 -10.61
C LYS A 109 10.06 7.98 -10.51
N LEU A 110 10.56 7.43 -11.63
CA LEU A 110 11.30 6.17 -11.62
C LEU A 110 12.46 6.16 -10.62
N ASP A 111 13.28 7.21 -10.60
CA ASP A 111 14.40 7.35 -9.66
C ASP A 111 13.94 7.37 -8.19
N THR A 112 12.82 8.04 -7.92
CA THR A 112 12.23 8.09 -6.58
C THR A 112 11.71 6.72 -6.16
N TRP A 113 11.06 6.00 -7.07
CA TRP A 113 10.61 4.63 -6.81
C TRP A 113 11.77 3.67 -6.60
N MET A 114 12.87 3.82 -7.35
CA MET A 114 14.09 3.06 -7.14
C MET A 114 14.70 3.33 -5.77
N LYS A 115 14.85 4.59 -5.36
CA LYS A 115 15.36 4.93 -4.02
C LYS A 115 14.49 4.36 -2.90
N ARG A 116 13.17 4.45 -3.03
CA ARG A 116 12.22 3.85 -2.07
C ARG A 116 12.36 2.33 -2.01
N HIS A 117 12.51 1.67 -3.15
CA HIS A 117 12.71 0.22 -3.22
C HIS A 117 13.97 -0.24 -2.49
N HIS A 118 15.11 0.46 -2.63
CA HIS A 118 16.33 0.10 -1.88
C HIS A 118 16.11 0.20 -0.36
N LYS A 119 15.39 1.23 0.12
CA LYS A 119 15.03 1.35 1.53
C LYS A 119 14.09 0.22 2.00
N GLU A 120 13.16 -0.20 1.16
CA GLU A 120 12.28 -1.35 1.45
C GLU A 120 13.09 -2.66 1.56
N VAL A 121 14.10 -2.85 0.72
CA VAL A 121 15.02 -4.00 0.79
C VAL A 121 15.85 -3.99 2.07
N GLU A 122 16.34 -2.83 2.51
CA GLU A 122 17.02 -2.69 3.81
C GLU A 122 16.10 -3.09 4.97
N ASN A 123 14.86 -2.57 4.98
CA ASN A 123 13.87 -2.92 6.00
C ASN A 123 13.55 -4.43 6.02
N LEU A 124 13.43 -5.04 4.84
CA LEU A 124 13.22 -6.47 4.70
C LEU A 124 14.36 -7.26 5.36
N ASN A 125 15.61 -6.89 5.11
CA ASN A 125 16.77 -7.57 5.67
C ASN A 125 16.81 -7.46 7.20
N GLU A 126 16.41 -6.33 7.78
CA GLU A 126 16.31 -6.16 9.23
C GLU A 126 15.28 -7.12 9.85
N VAL A 127 14.12 -7.27 9.21
CA VAL A 127 13.08 -8.22 9.65
C VAL A 127 13.57 -9.67 9.52
N ILE A 128 14.21 -10.03 8.41
CA ILE A 128 14.77 -11.38 8.22
C ILE A 128 15.90 -11.68 9.21
N ASN A 129 16.70 -10.69 9.61
CA ASN A 129 17.70 -10.86 10.66
C ASN A 129 17.07 -11.18 12.03
N VAL A 130 15.89 -10.64 12.32
CA VAL A 130 15.09 -11.05 13.50
C VAL A 130 14.64 -12.51 13.35
N CYS A 131 14.09 -12.90 12.21
CA CYS A 131 13.67 -14.29 11.95
C CYS A 131 14.84 -15.29 12.08
N ARG A 132 16.05 -14.90 11.67
CA ARG A 132 17.28 -15.71 11.82
C ARG A 132 17.85 -15.72 13.24
N GLY A 133 17.29 -14.92 14.15
CA GLY A 133 17.80 -14.75 15.51
C GLY A 133 19.13 -13.99 15.61
N ARG A 134 19.52 -13.26 14.56
CA ARG A 134 20.72 -12.40 14.54
C ARG A 134 20.45 -11.01 15.14
N LYS A 135 19.17 -10.65 15.26
CA LYS A 135 18.71 -9.39 15.85
C LYS A 135 17.53 -9.68 16.78
N GLU A 136 17.49 -9.02 17.93
CA GLU A 136 16.31 -9.07 18.80
C GLU A 136 15.17 -8.22 18.23
N VAL A 137 13.93 -8.67 18.42
CA VAL A 137 12.75 -7.96 17.89
C VAL A 137 12.55 -6.57 18.55
N SER A 138 13.01 -6.41 19.79
CA SER A 138 13.06 -5.15 20.54
C SER A 138 13.93 -4.09 19.86
N ASN A 139 14.95 -4.50 19.10
CA ASN A 139 15.86 -3.61 18.37
C ASN A 139 15.32 -3.24 16.97
N LEU A 140 14.18 -3.80 16.56
CA LEU A 140 13.52 -3.45 15.32
C LEU A 140 12.61 -2.24 15.57
N ASP A 141 12.85 -1.16 14.83
CA ASP A 141 12.07 0.09 14.89
C ASP A 141 10.56 -0.22 14.95
N GLU A 142 9.83 0.50 15.80
CA GLU A 142 8.38 0.36 15.95
C GLU A 142 7.65 0.64 14.63
N GLN A 143 8.20 1.53 13.80
CA GLN A 143 7.67 1.87 12.48
C GLN A 143 8.10 0.87 11.40
N MET A 144 9.10 0.02 11.66
CA MET A 144 9.50 -1.05 10.76
C MET A 144 8.57 -2.25 10.91
N PHE A 145 7.69 -2.40 9.95
CA PHE A 145 6.95 -3.62 9.67
C PHE A 145 7.00 -3.89 8.17
N THR A 146 7.12 -5.15 7.76
CA THR A 146 6.95 -5.49 6.35
C THR A 146 5.47 -5.55 6.05
N ARG A 147 5.01 -4.77 5.07
CA ARG A 147 3.59 -4.63 4.71
C ARG A 147 2.98 -6.00 4.36
N PRO A 148 2.03 -6.54 5.16
CA PRO A 148 1.40 -7.83 4.86
C PRO A 148 0.82 -7.86 3.45
N VAL A 149 0.93 -9.00 2.77
CA VAL A 149 0.65 -9.14 1.32
C VAL A 149 -0.75 -8.64 0.95
N CYS A 150 -1.75 -9.02 1.74
CA CYS A 150 -3.16 -8.67 1.51
C CYS A 150 -3.64 -7.45 2.28
N LEU A 151 -2.73 -6.68 2.91
CA LEU A 151 -3.09 -5.53 3.77
C LEU A 151 -4.01 -4.53 3.05
N GLU A 152 -3.65 -4.15 1.82
CA GLU A 152 -4.42 -3.17 1.05
C GLU A 152 -5.84 -3.67 0.74
N ILE A 153 -5.97 -4.96 0.38
CA ILE A 153 -7.26 -5.61 0.14
C ILE A 153 -8.10 -5.53 1.41
N GLN A 154 -7.52 -5.93 2.54
CA GLN A 154 -8.22 -5.94 3.82
C GLN A 154 -8.68 -4.53 4.23
N ILE A 155 -7.81 -3.51 4.15
CA ILE A 155 -8.17 -2.15 4.54
C ILE A 155 -9.28 -1.59 3.62
N VAL A 156 -9.14 -1.72 2.29
CA VAL A 156 -10.12 -1.19 1.34
C VAL A 156 -11.49 -1.84 1.54
N GLU A 157 -11.56 -3.17 1.60
CA GLU A 157 -12.83 -3.88 1.81
C GLU A 157 -13.44 -3.55 3.19
N THR A 158 -12.62 -3.38 4.23
CA THR A 158 -13.09 -2.95 5.56
C THR A 158 -13.70 -1.54 5.50
N LEU A 159 -13.02 -0.57 4.90
CA LEU A 159 -13.51 0.81 4.77
C LEU A 159 -14.80 0.87 3.93
N MET A 160 -14.88 0.12 2.82
CA MET A 160 -16.09 0.02 2.01
C MET A 160 -17.25 -0.62 2.78
N SER A 161 -17.00 -1.67 3.56
CA SER A 161 -18.03 -2.29 4.41
C SER A 161 -18.54 -1.35 5.51
N CYS A 162 -17.71 -0.39 5.93
CA CYS A 162 -18.12 0.68 6.82
C CYS A 162 -18.92 1.77 6.10
N GLY A 163 -19.00 1.79 4.77
CA GLY A 163 -19.65 2.85 4.01
C GLY A 163 -18.79 4.13 3.88
N CYS A 164 -17.46 4.01 4.00
CA CYS A 164 -16.56 5.12 3.68
C CYS A 164 -16.50 5.33 2.17
N GLU A 165 -16.43 6.59 1.75
CA GLU A 165 -16.14 6.95 0.36
C GLU A 165 -14.65 6.76 0.09
N ILE A 166 -14.32 6.04 -0.99
CA ILE A 166 -12.94 5.88 -1.47
C ILE A 166 -12.89 6.33 -2.93
N ILE A 167 -12.04 7.29 -3.23
CA ILE A 167 -11.81 7.81 -4.57
C ILE A 167 -10.43 7.32 -5.01
N GLN A 168 -10.40 6.51 -6.08
CA GLN A 168 -9.16 5.97 -6.62
C GLN A 168 -8.71 6.79 -7.83
N SER A 169 -7.49 7.31 -7.77
CA SER A 169 -6.86 7.93 -8.93
C SER A 169 -6.65 6.91 -10.04
N VAL A 170 -6.95 7.30 -11.27
CA VAL A 170 -6.68 6.50 -12.48
C VAL A 170 -5.32 6.87 -13.08
N THR A 171 -4.98 8.15 -13.07
CA THR A 171 -3.75 8.75 -13.62
C THR A 171 -3.27 9.88 -12.73
N GLY A 172 -1.99 10.24 -12.84
CA GLY A 172 -1.41 11.34 -12.05
C GLY A 172 -1.35 11.09 -10.55
N GLU A 173 -1.03 12.15 -9.83
CA GLU A 173 -0.84 12.16 -8.37
C GLU A 173 -2.16 12.38 -7.63
N ALA A 174 -2.38 11.62 -6.55
CA ALA A 174 -3.51 11.85 -5.66
C ALA A 174 -3.53 13.24 -5.02
N ASP A 175 -2.38 13.89 -4.83
CA ASP A 175 -2.28 15.15 -4.08
C ASP A 175 -3.13 16.28 -4.67
N PHE A 176 -3.16 16.39 -6.01
CA PHE A 176 -4.05 17.33 -6.68
C PHE A 176 -5.52 17.06 -6.37
N MET A 177 -5.95 15.79 -6.45
CA MET A 177 -7.33 15.42 -6.18
C MET A 177 -7.68 15.61 -4.70
N ILE A 178 -6.73 15.35 -3.80
CA ILE A 178 -6.87 15.57 -2.36
C ILE A 178 -7.06 17.05 -2.05
N ALA A 179 -6.19 17.92 -2.59
CA ALA A 179 -6.31 19.36 -2.45
C ALA A 179 -7.63 19.85 -3.04
N LYS A 180 -7.97 19.43 -4.28
CA LYS A 180 -9.22 19.79 -4.93
C LYS A 180 -10.45 19.36 -4.13
N ALA A 181 -10.48 18.14 -3.59
CA ALA A 181 -11.58 17.65 -2.77
C ALA A 181 -11.78 18.47 -1.49
N LEU A 182 -10.71 19.03 -0.90
CA LEU A 182 -10.83 19.96 0.23
C LEU A 182 -11.56 21.25 -0.16
N HIS A 183 -11.38 21.75 -1.38
CA HIS A 183 -12.04 22.97 -1.85
C HIS A 183 -13.47 22.76 -2.36
N ASP A 184 -13.69 21.64 -3.06
CA ASP A 184 -14.97 21.37 -3.73
C ASP A 184 -16.06 20.89 -2.76
N ARG A 185 -15.67 20.33 -1.61
CA ARG A 185 -16.61 19.74 -0.64
C ARG A 185 -16.91 20.69 0.50
N GLU A 186 -18.18 21.06 0.65
CA GLU A 186 -18.65 22.03 1.65
C GLU A 186 -18.30 21.62 3.10
N LYS A 187 -18.33 20.33 3.41
CA LYS A 187 -18.04 19.82 4.76
C LYS A 187 -16.57 19.53 5.01
N ALA A 188 -15.72 19.58 3.98
CA ALA A 188 -14.31 19.26 4.13
C ALA A 188 -13.60 20.32 4.98
N PHE A 189 -12.95 19.86 6.04
CA PHE A 189 -12.28 20.75 6.99
C PHE A 189 -10.76 20.77 6.80
N ALA A 190 -10.16 19.59 6.68
CA ALA A 190 -8.72 19.43 6.55
C ALA A 190 -8.38 18.13 5.81
N ILE A 191 -7.16 18.09 5.29
CA ILE A 191 -6.54 16.90 4.72
C ILE A 191 -5.79 16.17 5.83
N TRP A 192 -5.83 14.84 5.86
CA TRP A 192 -4.96 14.05 6.71
C TRP A 192 -3.89 13.40 5.84
N SER A 193 -2.67 13.93 5.92
CA SER A 193 -1.49 13.42 5.21
C SER A 193 -0.20 13.86 5.90
N ASN A 194 0.90 13.15 5.63
CA ASN A 194 2.26 13.53 5.97
C ASN A 194 3.01 14.22 4.82
N ASP A 195 2.34 14.45 3.68
CA ASP A 195 2.94 15.19 2.57
C ASP A 195 2.92 16.70 2.83
N SER A 196 4.09 17.33 2.75
CA SER A 196 4.21 18.79 2.93
C SER A 196 3.72 19.59 1.72
N ASP A 197 3.45 18.96 0.59
CA ASP A 197 2.98 19.63 -0.62
C ASP A 197 1.63 20.33 -0.39
N PHE A 198 0.82 19.86 0.57
CA PHE A 198 -0.41 20.54 1.02
C PHE A 198 -0.17 21.91 1.68
N CYS A 199 1.08 22.26 2.03
CA CYS A 199 1.44 23.63 2.42
C CYS A 199 1.50 24.61 1.25
N VAL A 200 1.63 24.09 0.02
CA VAL A 200 1.84 24.90 -1.20
C VAL A 200 0.52 25.28 -1.84
N PHE A 201 -0.45 24.35 -1.83
CA PHE A 201 -1.80 24.60 -2.29
C PHE A 201 -2.45 25.72 -1.48
N ASP A 202 -2.96 26.74 -2.17
CA ASP A 202 -3.57 27.90 -1.51
C ASP A 202 -4.79 27.49 -0.69
N LYS A 203 -4.96 28.08 0.49
CA LYS A 203 -6.07 27.80 1.44
C LYS A 203 -6.21 26.34 1.88
N CYS A 204 -5.23 25.48 1.64
CA CYS A 204 -5.21 24.14 2.20
C CYS A 204 -4.91 24.14 3.71
N ARG A 205 -5.47 23.14 4.37
CA ARG A 205 -5.25 22.82 5.79
C ARG A 205 -5.02 21.33 5.88
N PHE A 206 -4.00 20.89 6.60
CA PHE A 206 -3.76 19.47 6.78
C PHE A 206 -3.27 19.10 8.18
N ILE A 207 -3.45 17.83 8.52
CA ILE A 207 -3.15 17.19 9.79
C ILE A 207 -2.05 16.16 9.54
N PRO A 208 -0.79 16.44 9.92
CA PRO A 208 0.27 15.43 9.95
C PRO A 208 -0.07 14.30 10.92
N ASN A 209 0.46 13.10 10.66
CA ASN A 209 0.25 11.93 11.52
C ASN A 209 0.71 12.18 12.96
N ASP A 210 1.82 12.89 13.16
CA ASP A 210 2.36 13.23 14.49
C ASP A 210 1.52 14.25 15.25
N LEU A 211 0.61 14.94 14.55
CA LEU A 211 -0.30 15.93 15.11
C LEU A 211 -1.75 15.46 15.09
N PHE A 212 -2.01 14.19 14.77
CA PHE A 212 -3.33 13.60 14.85
C PHE A 212 -3.56 12.95 16.22
N ASP A 213 -4.63 13.33 16.91
CA ASP A 213 -4.97 12.85 18.26
C ASP A 213 -3.79 13.03 19.24
N ILE A 214 -3.34 14.28 19.43
CA ILE A 214 -2.13 14.65 20.16
C ILE A 214 -2.11 14.13 21.60
N TYR A 215 -3.28 14.08 22.25
CA TYR A 215 -3.43 13.58 23.62
C TYR A 215 -3.75 12.08 23.68
N ASN A 216 -3.71 11.39 22.53
CA ASN A 216 -4.01 9.97 22.36
C ASN A 216 -5.34 9.56 23.02
N GLY A 217 -6.39 10.36 22.81
CA GLY A 217 -7.71 10.10 23.37
C GLY A 217 -8.33 8.81 22.83
N LEU A 218 -7.96 8.41 21.61
CA LEU A 218 -8.36 7.14 21.01
C LEU A 218 -7.63 5.93 21.62
N GLN A 219 -6.58 6.16 22.42
CA GLN A 219 -5.74 5.14 23.05
C GLN A 219 -5.06 4.19 22.05
N MET A 220 -4.81 4.65 20.82
CA MET A 220 -4.17 3.83 19.80
C MET A 220 -2.71 3.56 20.20
N GLY A 221 -2.24 2.32 20.00
CA GLY A 221 -0.90 1.90 20.40
C GLY A 221 -0.73 1.60 21.90
N LEU A 222 -1.77 1.79 22.71
CA LEU A 222 -1.84 1.29 24.09
C LEU A 222 -2.30 -0.19 24.08
N PRO A 223 -2.15 -0.95 25.18
CA PRO A 223 -2.59 -2.35 25.26
C PRO A 223 -4.13 -2.45 25.36
N VAL A 224 -4.80 -2.04 24.29
CA VAL A 224 -6.25 -2.10 24.08
C VAL A 224 -6.51 -2.81 22.75
N GLU A 225 -7.59 -3.57 22.69
CA GLU A 225 -7.93 -4.38 21.52
C GLU A 225 -8.39 -3.53 20.33
N VAL A 226 -9.16 -2.48 20.62
CA VAL A 226 -9.72 -1.55 19.65
C VAL A 226 -9.66 -0.12 20.19
N PRO A 227 -9.72 0.92 19.33
CA PRO A 227 -9.74 2.30 19.78
C PRO A 227 -10.93 2.59 20.70
N VAL A 228 -10.72 3.49 21.66
CA VAL A 228 -11.74 3.94 22.62
C VAL A 228 -12.36 5.24 22.13
N LYS A 229 -13.67 5.42 22.34
CA LYS A 229 -14.36 6.66 21.98
C LYS A 229 -13.92 7.79 22.92
N PRO A 230 -13.30 8.86 22.43
CA PRO A 230 -12.89 9.97 23.27
C PRO A 230 -14.00 11.03 23.40
N GLU A 231 -13.88 11.89 24.41
CA GLU A 231 -14.72 13.09 24.55
C GLU A 231 -14.28 14.23 23.63
N SER A 232 -12.98 14.32 23.34
CA SER A 232 -12.34 15.30 22.46
C SER A 232 -11.24 14.65 21.63
N VAL A 233 -10.97 15.17 20.43
CA VAL A 233 -9.88 14.72 19.56
C VAL A 233 -9.09 15.95 19.12
N TRP A 234 -7.99 16.21 19.81
CA TRP A 234 -7.15 17.37 19.54
C TRP A 234 -6.15 17.06 18.43
N CYS A 235 -6.20 17.88 17.39
CA CYS A 235 -5.32 17.80 16.23
C CYS A 235 -4.58 19.12 16.03
N GLY A 236 -3.33 19.01 15.59
CA GLY A 236 -2.55 20.15 15.10
C GLY A 236 -2.79 20.34 13.60
N ILE A 237 -3.35 21.48 13.23
CA ILE A 237 -3.70 21.85 11.86
C ILE A 237 -2.61 22.77 11.31
N ILE A 238 -1.94 22.37 10.25
CA ILE A 238 -1.04 23.23 9.48
C ILE A 238 -1.85 23.85 8.33
N SER A 239 -1.88 25.17 8.25
CA SER A 239 -2.50 25.89 7.13
C SER A 239 -1.45 26.50 6.20
N SER A 240 -1.69 26.45 4.89
CA SER A 240 -0.77 27.04 3.91
C SER A 240 -0.56 28.54 4.14
N GLU A 241 -1.58 29.24 4.64
CA GLU A 241 -1.50 30.65 5.00
C GLU A 241 -0.49 30.93 6.13
N LYS A 242 -0.55 30.18 7.23
CA LYS A 242 0.39 30.34 8.34
C LYS A 242 1.83 30.01 7.94
N VAL A 243 2.02 28.94 7.18
CA VAL A 243 3.34 28.55 6.67
C VAL A 243 3.90 29.61 5.72
N ARG A 244 3.05 30.18 4.85
CA ARG A 244 3.43 31.29 3.98
C ARG A 244 3.91 32.49 4.80
N PHE A 245 3.19 32.85 5.86
CA PHE A 245 3.56 33.98 6.70
C PHE A 245 4.82 33.74 7.54
N SER A 246 5.02 32.53 8.08
CA SER A 246 6.24 32.19 8.82
C SER A 246 7.51 32.25 7.97
N LEU A 247 7.38 31.99 6.66
CA LEU A 247 8.45 32.15 5.66
C LEU A 247 8.64 33.61 5.19
N GLY A 248 7.73 34.51 5.59
CA GLY A 248 7.75 35.94 5.25
C GLY A 248 7.24 36.25 3.84
N PHE A 249 6.40 35.39 3.27
CA PHE A 249 5.80 35.61 1.96
C PHE A 249 4.47 36.37 2.06
N GLN A 250 4.27 37.34 1.16
CA GLN A 250 3.05 38.15 1.10
C GLN A 250 2.01 37.58 0.12
N SER A 251 2.42 36.72 -0.82
CA SER A 251 1.57 36.16 -1.87
C SER A 251 1.63 34.63 -1.88
N PRO A 252 0.50 33.91 -2.06
CA PRO A 252 0.48 32.45 -2.17
C PRO A 252 1.37 31.92 -3.30
N HIS A 253 1.47 32.66 -4.41
CA HIS A 253 2.33 32.30 -5.55
C HIS A 253 3.79 32.04 -5.14
N LEU A 254 4.31 32.75 -4.12
CA LEU A 254 5.69 32.56 -3.67
C LEU A 254 5.92 31.18 -3.02
N MET A 255 4.88 30.53 -2.50
CA MET A 255 4.97 29.14 -2.04
C MET A 255 5.18 28.18 -3.21
N VAL A 256 4.56 28.45 -4.36
CA VAL A 256 4.74 27.67 -5.58
C VAL A 256 6.16 27.85 -6.12
N GLU A 257 6.67 29.08 -6.15
CA GLU A 257 8.06 29.33 -6.57
C GLU A 257 9.07 28.68 -5.61
N LEU A 258 8.76 28.65 -4.31
CA LEU A 258 9.53 27.90 -3.32
C LEU A 258 9.54 26.40 -3.63
N SER A 259 8.39 25.80 -3.96
CA SER A 259 8.31 24.37 -4.28
C SER A 259 9.16 24.02 -5.50
N ILE A 260 9.12 24.86 -6.53
CA ILE A 260 9.88 24.68 -7.77
C ILE A 260 11.38 24.74 -7.50
N ILE A 261 11.86 25.78 -6.81
CA ILE A 261 13.30 25.95 -6.57
C ILE A 261 13.85 24.99 -5.50
N ALA A 262 13.01 24.55 -4.57
CA ALA A 262 13.38 23.49 -3.62
C ALA A 262 13.42 22.11 -4.30
N GLY A 263 12.84 21.99 -5.51
CA GLY A 263 12.76 20.75 -6.28
C GLY A 263 11.58 19.89 -5.85
N ASN A 264 10.39 20.24 -6.30
CA ASN A 264 9.19 19.40 -6.19
C ASN A 264 9.27 18.17 -7.11
N ASP A 265 8.23 17.33 -7.11
CA ASP A 265 8.18 16.08 -7.87
C ASP A 265 8.44 16.28 -9.38
N PHE A 266 8.05 17.42 -9.96
CA PHE A 266 8.23 17.73 -11.40
C PHE A 266 9.60 18.33 -11.73
N THR A 267 10.22 19.06 -10.80
CA THR A 267 11.39 19.92 -11.05
C THR A 267 12.67 19.43 -10.40
N SER A 268 12.57 18.51 -9.44
CA SER A 268 13.69 17.96 -8.66
C SER A 268 14.83 17.42 -9.52
N GLN A 269 14.51 16.72 -10.62
CA GLN A 269 15.49 16.15 -11.56
C GLN A 269 16.34 17.20 -12.29
N TYR A 270 15.89 18.44 -12.38
CA TYR A 270 16.66 19.55 -12.96
C TYR A 270 17.39 20.34 -11.87
N VAL A 271 16.69 20.58 -10.77
CA VAL A 271 17.12 21.51 -9.73
C VAL A 271 18.09 20.86 -8.74
N SER A 272 17.77 19.66 -8.25
CA SER A 272 18.57 18.97 -7.22
C SER A 272 19.85 18.34 -7.74
N THR A 273 19.92 18.01 -9.03
CA THR A 273 21.02 17.27 -9.66
C THR A 273 22.07 18.16 -10.31
N GLY A 274 21.83 19.47 -10.46
CA GLY A 274 22.77 20.36 -11.14
C GLY A 274 22.58 21.85 -10.83
N LEU A 275 21.36 22.38 -10.92
CA LEU A 275 21.13 23.83 -10.85
C LEU A 275 21.33 24.40 -9.45
N ASN A 276 21.01 23.66 -8.37
CA ASN A 276 21.19 24.12 -6.99
C ASN A 276 22.63 24.51 -6.65
N ARG A 277 23.63 23.94 -7.34
CA ARG A 277 25.05 24.31 -7.15
C ARG A 277 25.44 25.59 -7.88
N GLN A 278 24.61 26.07 -8.80
CA GLN A 278 24.86 27.22 -9.66
C GLN A 278 24.03 28.45 -9.28
N ILE A 279 23.03 28.27 -8.41
CA ILE A 279 22.23 29.35 -7.84
C ILE A 279 22.94 29.87 -6.58
N ASP A 280 22.99 31.19 -6.36
CA ASP A 280 23.60 31.83 -5.17
C ASP A 280 22.77 31.57 -3.90
N ILE A 281 22.67 30.31 -3.48
CA ILE A 281 22.07 29.87 -2.22
C ILE A 281 23.20 29.79 -1.19
N ARG A 282 23.30 30.80 -0.33
CA ARG A 282 24.36 30.91 0.66
C ARG A 282 24.03 30.09 1.91
N GLY A 283 25.02 29.40 2.45
CA GLY A 283 24.90 28.67 3.72
C GLY A 283 24.35 27.25 3.60
N ARG A 284 23.75 26.74 4.70
CA ARG A 284 23.22 25.37 4.76
C ARG A 284 21.90 25.31 4.00
N ILE A 285 21.87 24.51 2.92
CA ILE A 285 20.68 24.32 2.08
C ILE A 285 19.50 23.83 2.94
N GLY A 286 18.45 24.64 2.99
CA GLY A 286 17.22 24.40 3.75
C GLY A 286 16.08 25.29 3.26
N VAL A 287 14.86 25.01 3.74
CA VAL A 287 13.64 25.70 3.29
C VAL A 287 13.74 27.21 3.48
N GLU A 288 14.34 27.68 4.57
CA GLU A 288 14.53 29.10 4.84
C GLU A 288 15.43 29.78 3.81
N THR A 289 16.52 29.11 3.39
CA THR A 289 17.44 29.65 2.38
C THR A 289 16.77 29.77 1.00
N PHE A 290 15.94 28.78 0.65
CA PHE A 290 15.12 28.88 -0.56
C PHE A 290 14.06 29.98 -0.44
N ALA A 291 13.47 30.18 0.74
CA ALA A 291 12.52 31.26 0.97
C ALA A 291 13.16 32.65 0.85
N GLU A 292 14.38 32.83 1.36
CA GLU A 292 15.17 34.06 1.15
C GLU A 292 15.46 34.31 -0.32
N TRP A 293 15.83 33.26 -1.06
CA TRP A 293 16.03 33.34 -2.50
C TRP A 293 14.76 33.78 -3.23
N VAL A 294 13.62 33.16 -2.92
CA VAL A 294 12.31 33.52 -3.50
C VAL A 294 11.90 34.94 -3.11
N LYS A 295 12.18 35.41 -1.89
CA LYS A 295 11.91 36.81 -1.50
C LYS A 295 12.70 37.80 -2.36
N ARG A 296 13.94 37.46 -2.73
CA ARG A 296 14.82 38.30 -3.54
C ARG A 296 14.40 38.34 -5.01
N TYR A 297 14.14 37.19 -5.61
CA TYR A 297 13.88 37.09 -7.06
C TYR A 297 12.40 37.05 -7.42
N ARG A 298 11.52 36.64 -6.49
CA ARG A 298 10.04 36.51 -6.63
C ARG A 298 9.54 35.53 -7.69
N GLY A 299 10.40 35.05 -8.58
CA GLY A 299 10.07 34.08 -9.61
C GLY A 299 11.34 33.50 -10.25
N ILE A 300 11.23 32.29 -10.80
CA ILE A 300 12.34 31.58 -11.45
C ILE A 300 12.94 32.40 -12.62
N GLU A 301 12.09 33.03 -13.43
CA GLU A 301 12.47 33.85 -14.58
C GLU A 301 13.29 35.10 -14.23
N ASN A 302 13.21 35.58 -12.99
CA ASN A 302 13.93 36.78 -12.57
C ASN A 302 15.39 36.48 -12.21
N HIS A 303 15.77 35.21 -12.13
CA HIS A 303 17.16 34.81 -11.96
C HIS A 303 17.84 34.61 -13.34
N PRO A 304 18.90 35.37 -13.68
CA PRO A 304 19.48 35.37 -15.03
C PRO A 304 19.89 33.99 -15.54
N MET A 305 20.44 33.14 -14.67
CA MET A 305 20.85 31.78 -15.05
C MET A 305 19.65 30.87 -15.31
N LEU A 306 18.61 30.94 -14.46
CA LEU A 306 17.44 30.06 -14.59
C LEU A 306 16.55 30.47 -15.75
N ASN A 307 16.45 31.78 -16.02
CA ASN A 307 15.78 32.28 -17.22
C ASN A 307 16.45 31.76 -18.51
N ARG A 308 17.79 31.81 -18.54
CA ARG A 308 18.56 31.23 -19.64
C ARG A 308 18.35 29.72 -19.75
N GLU A 309 18.27 29.01 -18.63
CA GLU A 309 18.01 27.57 -18.61
C GLU A 309 16.61 27.25 -19.13
N MET A 310 15.56 27.94 -18.67
CA MET A 310 14.20 27.78 -19.20
C MET A 310 14.12 28.07 -20.71
N SER A 311 14.91 29.03 -21.19
CA SER A 311 14.98 29.34 -22.63
C SER A 311 15.66 28.24 -23.46
N ARG A 312 16.56 27.46 -22.86
CA ARG A 312 17.35 26.41 -23.54
C ARG A 312 16.79 25.02 -23.35
N ASN A 313 16.16 24.77 -22.20
CA ASN A 313 15.66 23.49 -21.76
C ASN A 313 14.13 23.54 -21.68
N VAL A 314 13.49 23.19 -22.80
CA VAL A 314 12.03 23.19 -22.93
C VAL A 314 11.37 22.28 -21.90
N SER A 315 12.01 21.16 -21.53
CA SER A 315 11.48 20.23 -20.54
C SER A 315 11.46 20.85 -19.14
N PHE A 316 12.51 21.59 -18.77
CA PHE A 316 12.52 22.34 -17.51
C PHE A 316 11.44 23.44 -17.49
N ALA A 317 11.31 24.22 -18.57
CA ALA A 317 10.27 25.24 -18.67
C ALA A 317 8.86 24.66 -18.54
N ARG A 318 8.58 23.51 -19.17
CA ARG A 318 7.30 22.79 -19.04
C ARG A 318 7.07 22.28 -17.61
N ALA A 319 8.09 21.78 -16.94
CA ALA A 319 7.97 21.31 -15.55
C ALA A 319 7.66 22.47 -14.58
N VAL A 320 8.25 23.65 -14.80
CA VAL A 320 7.95 24.87 -14.04
C VAL A 320 6.49 25.29 -14.25
N GLU A 321 6.03 25.37 -15.49
CA GLU A 321 4.64 25.75 -15.80
C GLU A 321 3.63 24.71 -15.26
N HIS A 322 3.93 23.43 -15.42
CA HIS A 322 3.10 22.36 -14.87
C HIS A 322 2.99 22.44 -13.35
N SER A 323 4.09 22.73 -12.64
CA SER A 323 4.08 22.94 -11.19
C SER A 323 3.15 24.07 -10.79
N ARG A 324 3.17 25.19 -11.54
CA ARG A 324 2.28 26.34 -11.29
C ARG A 324 0.82 25.96 -11.48
N MET A 325 0.49 25.31 -12.59
CA MET A 325 -0.87 24.82 -12.83
C MET A 325 -1.34 23.82 -11.76
N PHE A 326 -0.45 22.92 -11.32
CA PHE A 326 -0.76 21.88 -10.35
C PHE A 326 -1.13 22.46 -8.99
N TYR A 327 -0.23 23.27 -8.39
CA TYR A 327 -0.48 23.84 -7.07
C TYR A 327 -1.54 24.95 -7.06
N CYS A 328 -1.84 25.56 -8.21
CA CYS A 328 -2.97 26.49 -8.36
C CYS A 328 -4.30 25.80 -8.69
N LEU A 329 -4.34 24.46 -8.73
CA LEU A 329 -5.53 23.67 -9.06
C LEU A 329 -6.13 23.98 -10.45
N GLN A 330 -5.26 24.41 -11.37
CA GLN A 330 -5.59 24.74 -12.76
C GLN A 330 -5.13 23.67 -13.76
N SER A 331 -4.41 22.64 -13.29
CA SER A 331 -4.08 21.49 -14.12
C SER A 331 -5.34 20.79 -14.62
N ASN A 332 -5.34 20.46 -15.91
CA ASN A 332 -6.27 19.46 -16.42
C ASN A 332 -5.88 18.10 -15.81
N PRO A 333 -6.85 17.22 -15.50
CA PRO A 333 -6.53 15.84 -15.14
C PRO A 333 -5.59 15.24 -16.18
N GLU A 334 -4.53 14.54 -15.76
CA GLU A 334 -3.64 13.86 -16.70
C GLU A 334 -4.47 13.03 -17.67
N GLU A 335 -4.36 13.32 -18.97
CA GLU A 335 -5.07 12.56 -19.99
C GLU A 335 -4.67 11.09 -19.86
N ILE A 336 -5.68 10.22 -19.72
CA ILE A 336 -5.48 8.78 -19.77
C ILE A 336 -4.82 8.49 -21.11
N VAL A 337 -3.68 7.79 -21.10
CA VAL A 337 -3.04 7.32 -22.33
C VAL A 337 -4.08 6.50 -23.10
N HIS A 338 -4.68 7.11 -24.13
CA HIS A 338 -5.79 6.52 -24.84
C HIS A 338 -5.27 5.45 -25.80
N LYS A 339 -4.96 4.24 -25.30
CA LYS A 339 -4.77 3.03 -26.12
C LYS A 339 -6.13 2.47 -26.60
N GLY A 340 -7.05 3.35 -27.00
CA GLY A 340 -8.38 3.02 -27.51
C GLY A 340 -9.42 2.72 -26.42
N TYR A 341 -10.43 1.91 -26.78
CA TYR A 341 -11.62 1.64 -25.95
C TYR A 341 -11.28 0.99 -24.60
N PHE A 342 -10.26 0.14 -24.54
CA PHE A 342 -9.92 -0.59 -23.30
C PHE A 342 -9.41 0.33 -22.19
N SER A 343 -8.63 1.36 -22.53
CA SER A 343 -8.14 2.33 -21.52
C SER A 343 -9.31 3.08 -20.88
N LYS A 344 -10.32 3.47 -21.67
CA LYS A 344 -11.54 4.13 -21.15
C LYS A 344 -12.34 3.19 -20.23
N LEU A 345 -12.51 1.93 -20.64
CA LEU A 345 -13.19 0.92 -19.82
C LEU A 345 -12.46 0.70 -18.49
N LEU A 346 -11.14 0.50 -18.52
CA LEU A 346 -10.33 0.33 -17.31
C LEU A 346 -10.44 1.54 -16.40
N ALA A 347 -10.30 2.75 -16.93
CA ALA A 347 -10.40 3.99 -16.17
C ALA A 347 -11.75 4.13 -15.45
N GLU A 348 -12.86 3.87 -16.14
CA GLU A 348 -14.20 3.91 -15.56
C GLU A 348 -14.34 2.90 -14.40
N LYS A 349 -13.90 1.66 -14.62
CA LYS A 349 -14.00 0.59 -13.61
C LYS A 349 -13.04 0.78 -12.43
N ILE A 350 -11.88 1.39 -12.64
CA ILE A 350 -10.95 1.76 -11.56
C ILE A 350 -11.55 2.89 -10.73
N SER A 351 -12.12 3.92 -11.37
CA SER A 351 -12.78 5.04 -10.68
C SER A 351 -13.95 4.56 -9.82
N SER A 352 -14.66 3.53 -10.26
CA SER A 352 -15.74 2.90 -9.49
C SER A 352 -15.28 1.79 -8.54
N LEU A 353 -13.96 1.66 -8.28
CA LEU A 353 -13.34 0.64 -7.42
C LEU A 353 -13.62 -0.82 -7.81
N LYS A 354 -14.14 -1.06 -9.03
CA LYS A 354 -14.42 -2.41 -9.53
C LYS A 354 -13.12 -3.12 -9.93
N TYR A 355 -12.14 -2.36 -10.43
CA TYR A 355 -10.83 -2.85 -10.83
C TYR A 355 -9.69 -2.20 -10.03
N PRO A 356 -8.60 -2.91 -9.72
CA PRO A 356 -7.42 -2.29 -9.15
C PRO A 356 -6.68 -1.48 -10.22
N SER A 357 -6.07 -0.36 -9.82
CA SER A 357 -5.29 0.50 -10.72
C SER A 357 -4.07 -0.20 -11.34
N HIS A 358 -3.62 -1.32 -10.76
CA HIS A 358 -2.58 -2.19 -11.34
C HIS A 358 -2.94 -2.67 -12.76
N LEU A 359 -4.22 -2.90 -13.08
CA LEU A 359 -4.62 -3.33 -14.42
C LEU A 359 -4.36 -2.24 -15.47
N MET A 360 -4.47 -0.96 -15.09
CA MET A 360 -4.09 0.14 -15.97
C MET A 360 -2.58 0.19 -16.19
N ALA A 361 -1.77 -0.03 -15.14
CA ALA A 361 -0.32 -0.12 -15.28
C ALA A 361 0.08 -1.26 -16.24
N MET A 362 -0.49 -2.45 -16.06
CA MET A 362 -0.27 -3.60 -16.96
C MET A 362 -0.70 -3.28 -18.39
N HIS A 363 -1.84 -2.63 -18.57
CA HIS A 363 -2.33 -2.15 -19.87
C HIS A 363 -1.37 -1.13 -20.52
N ASN A 364 -0.64 -0.37 -19.71
CA ASN A 364 0.42 0.55 -20.12
C ASN A 364 1.79 -0.12 -20.25
N ASN A 365 1.85 -1.46 -20.30
CA ASN A 365 3.08 -2.25 -20.43
C ASN A 365 4.06 -2.07 -19.26
N PHE A 366 3.52 -1.84 -18.06
CA PHE A 366 4.31 -1.62 -16.85
C PHE A 366 3.79 -2.49 -15.69
N TYR A 367 4.70 -3.16 -14.99
CA TYR A 367 4.38 -3.84 -13.73
C TYR A 367 5.52 -3.68 -12.72
N TRP A 368 5.23 -3.17 -11.54
CA TRP A 368 6.20 -3.06 -10.46
C TRP A 368 5.99 -4.19 -9.46
N HIS A 369 7.00 -5.04 -9.31
CA HIS A 369 6.96 -6.16 -8.37
C HIS A 369 6.80 -5.65 -6.95
N ARG A 370 5.96 -6.33 -6.19
CA ARG A 370 5.84 -6.08 -4.77
C ARG A 370 7.02 -6.71 -4.04
N LEU A 371 7.63 -5.97 -3.12
CA LEU A 371 8.58 -6.57 -2.19
C LEU A 371 7.81 -7.30 -1.09
N LEU A 372 8.05 -8.61 -0.95
CA LEU A 372 7.43 -9.46 0.06
C LEU A 372 8.40 -9.75 1.21
N GLN A 373 7.88 -10.11 2.39
CA GLN A 373 8.71 -10.62 3.47
C GLN A 373 9.09 -12.07 3.16
N GLU A 374 10.21 -12.28 2.51
CA GLU A 374 10.70 -13.61 2.12
C GLU A 374 12.20 -13.74 2.32
N ASP A 375 12.72 -14.97 2.30
CA ASP A 375 14.13 -15.25 2.53
C ASP A 375 14.99 -14.62 1.43
N THR A 376 15.77 -13.60 1.83
CA THR A 376 16.66 -12.86 0.93
C THR A 376 17.99 -13.57 0.66
N THR A 377 18.10 -14.87 0.94
CA THR A 377 19.31 -15.65 0.67
C THR A 377 19.54 -15.79 -0.83
N ARG A 378 20.64 -15.21 -1.33
CA ARG A 378 21.00 -15.22 -2.75
C ARG A 378 20.87 -16.62 -3.39
N GLY A 379 20.22 -16.68 -4.55
CA GLY A 379 19.86 -17.89 -5.30
C GLY A 379 18.47 -18.48 -5.06
N GLN A 380 17.75 -18.11 -4.00
CA GLN A 380 16.33 -18.50 -3.80
C GLN A 380 15.39 -17.78 -4.79
N PRO A 381 14.31 -18.43 -5.26
CA PRO A 381 13.30 -17.76 -6.08
C PRO A 381 12.49 -16.76 -5.24
N CYS A 382 11.98 -15.71 -5.89
CA CYS A 382 11.02 -14.75 -5.33
C CYS A 382 9.58 -15.10 -5.73
N ALA A 383 8.58 -14.84 -4.89
CA ALA A 383 7.20 -15.25 -5.20
C ALA A 383 6.67 -14.55 -6.46
N GLU A 384 6.88 -13.24 -6.58
CA GLU A 384 6.47 -12.47 -7.74
C GLU A 384 7.19 -12.99 -9.00
N GLU A 385 8.46 -13.39 -8.93
CA GLU A 385 9.14 -14.02 -10.07
C GLU A 385 8.50 -15.36 -10.46
N ALA A 386 8.20 -16.22 -9.50
CA ALA A 386 7.56 -17.51 -9.74
C ALA A 386 6.15 -17.39 -10.36
N LEU A 387 5.45 -16.28 -10.11
CA LEU A 387 4.10 -16.01 -10.63
C LEU A 387 4.07 -15.37 -12.04
N THR A 388 5.21 -15.31 -12.73
CA THR A 388 5.32 -14.73 -14.08
C THR A 388 4.33 -15.37 -15.07
N GLU A 389 4.15 -16.69 -15.07
CA GLU A 389 3.21 -17.37 -15.98
C GLU A 389 1.75 -16.97 -15.75
N LEU A 390 1.32 -16.88 -14.48
CA LEU A 390 -0.03 -16.43 -14.14
C LEU A 390 -0.25 -14.98 -14.59
N ARG A 391 0.74 -14.11 -14.38
CA ARG A 391 0.67 -12.72 -14.87
C ARG A 391 0.62 -12.66 -16.39
N ALA A 392 1.37 -13.50 -17.10
CA ALA A 392 1.34 -13.55 -18.57
C ALA A 392 -0.05 -13.90 -19.14
N LEU A 393 -0.82 -14.76 -18.46
CA LEU A 393 -2.24 -15.01 -18.78
C LEU A 393 -3.09 -13.75 -18.54
N ILE A 394 -2.90 -13.06 -17.42
CA ILE A 394 -3.61 -11.81 -17.09
C ILE A 394 -3.28 -10.71 -18.12
N TYR A 395 -2.01 -10.58 -18.51
CA TYR A 395 -1.56 -9.64 -19.54
C TYR A 395 -2.28 -9.85 -20.85
N ARG A 396 -2.51 -11.10 -21.26
CA ARG A 396 -3.23 -11.36 -22.50
C ARG A 396 -4.65 -10.80 -22.48
N ILE A 397 -5.30 -10.79 -21.31
CA ILE A 397 -6.67 -10.28 -21.15
C ILE A 397 -6.69 -8.75 -21.19
N VAL A 398 -5.74 -8.08 -20.53
CA VAL A 398 -5.72 -6.62 -20.39
C VAL A 398 -5.06 -5.88 -21.55
N LEU A 399 -4.14 -6.53 -22.28
CA LEU A 399 -3.44 -5.91 -23.40
C LEU A 399 -4.28 -5.92 -24.69
N PRO A 400 -4.23 -4.85 -25.50
CA PRO A 400 -4.72 -4.87 -26.88
C PRO A 400 -4.06 -6.01 -27.69
N ARG A 401 -4.76 -6.58 -28.67
CA ARG A 401 -4.24 -7.73 -29.46
C ARG A 401 -2.88 -7.51 -30.13
N ARG A 402 -2.57 -6.27 -30.50
CA ARG A 402 -1.29 -5.88 -31.13
C ARG A 402 -0.14 -5.71 -30.15
N GLU A 403 -0.43 -5.71 -28.85
CA GLU A 403 0.56 -5.63 -27.78
C GLU A 403 0.61 -6.97 -27.05
N ASN A 404 1.83 -7.38 -26.71
CA ASN A 404 2.09 -8.66 -26.07
C ASN A 404 3.24 -8.59 -25.08
N LEU A 405 3.71 -7.40 -24.70
CA LEU A 405 4.89 -7.25 -23.84
C LEU A 405 4.58 -6.29 -22.69
N VAL A 406 4.87 -6.71 -21.46
CA VAL A 406 4.86 -5.86 -20.26
C VAL A 406 6.26 -5.82 -19.69
N ASN A 407 6.76 -4.62 -19.38
CA ASN A 407 8.03 -4.46 -18.68
C ASN A 407 7.80 -4.60 -17.17
N GLU A 408 8.43 -5.60 -16.57
CA GLU A 408 8.41 -5.85 -15.13
C GLU A 408 9.65 -5.25 -14.45
N TYR A 409 9.45 -4.60 -13.30
CA TYR A 409 10.47 -3.86 -12.54
C TYR A 409 10.58 -4.41 -11.12
N GLY A 410 11.79 -4.37 -10.53
CA GLY A 410 12.00 -4.64 -9.11
C GLY A 410 11.94 -6.13 -8.72
N ARG A 411 12.34 -7.01 -9.65
CA ARG A 411 12.12 -8.47 -9.59
C ARG A 411 12.70 -9.20 -8.37
N SER A 412 13.83 -8.74 -7.84
CA SER A 412 14.54 -9.41 -6.74
C SER A 412 15.15 -8.39 -5.79
N PRO A 413 15.21 -8.66 -4.47
CA PRO A 413 15.91 -7.79 -3.52
C PRO A 413 17.44 -7.74 -3.74
N TRP A 414 17.99 -8.55 -4.65
CA TRP A 414 19.44 -8.80 -4.74
C TRP A 414 20.07 -8.26 -6.02
N ASP A 415 19.25 -8.04 -7.04
CA ASP A 415 19.69 -7.46 -8.28
C ASP A 415 19.51 -5.95 -8.24
N THR A 416 20.48 -5.22 -8.80
CA THR A 416 20.24 -3.83 -9.21
C THR A 416 19.01 -3.81 -10.10
N LEU A 417 18.03 -2.94 -9.81
CA LEU A 417 16.70 -2.91 -10.45
C LEU A 417 16.73 -3.34 -11.92
N ARG A 418 16.44 -4.61 -12.19
CA ARG A 418 16.37 -5.16 -13.55
C ARG A 418 14.99 -4.89 -14.13
N ILE A 419 14.98 -4.61 -15.43
CA ILE A 419 13.78 -4.48 -16.23
C ILE A 419 13.74 -5.70 -17.14
N GLU A 420 12.66 -6.48 -17.05
CA GLU A 420 12.48 -7.67 -17.88
C GLU A 420 11.17 -7.59 -18.64
N GLY A 421 11.22 -7.90 -19.92
CA GLY A 421 10.04 -7.96 -20.77
C GLY A 421 9.37 -9.33 -20.65
N VAL A 422 8.13 -9.35 -20.14
CA VAL A 422 7.31 -10.56 -20.05
C VAL A 422 6.29 -10.57 -21.19
N LEU A 423 6.30 -11.64 -21.97
CA LEU A 423 5.36 -11.82 -23.06
C LEU A 423 4.02 -12.34 -22.55
N ALA A 424 2.93 -11.71 -22.98
CA ALA A 424 1.59 -12.22 -22.80
C ALA A 424 1.43 -13.55 -23.55
N ILE A 425 0.80 -14.52 -22.92
CA ILE A 425 0.55 -15.84 -23.52
C ILE A 425 -0.40 -15.70 -24.71
N ASP A 426 -0.07 -16.33 -25.84
CA ASP A 426 -0.95 -16.40 -27.00
C ASP A 426 -1.91 -17.60 -26.86
N ASP A 427 -3.04 -17.35 -26.21
CA ASP A 427 -4.06 -18.36 -25.98
C ASP A 427 -5.45 -17.84 -26.41
N PRO A 428 -6.06 -18.43 -27.44
CA PRO A 428 -7.35 -17.99 -27.97
C PRO A 428 -8.53 -18.28 -27.04
N ASN A 429 -8.37 -19.15 -26.03
CA ASN A 429 -9.42 -19.47 -25.06
C ASN A 429 -9.55 -18.40 -23.99
N LEU A 430 -8.55 -17.52 -23.84
CA LEU A 430 -8.62 -16.44 -22.88
C LEU A 430 -9.63 -15.37 -23.30
N PRO A 431 -10.47 -14.89 -22.38
CA PRO A 431 -11.45 -13.88 -22.70
C PRO A 431 -10.80 -12.52 -22.94
N ALA A 432 -11.23 -11.82 -23.99
CA ALA A 432 -10.88 -10.41 -24.14
C ALA A 432 -11.63 -9.56 -23.11
N LEU A 433 -10.99 -8.52 -22.57
CA LEU A 433 -11.54 -7.68 -21.49
C LEU A 433 -12.99 -7.22 -21.73
N HIS A 434 -13.32 -6.74 -22.93
CA HIS A 434 -14.66 -6.24 -23.27
C HIS A 434 -15.76 -7.32 -23.34
N LYS A 435 -15.39 -8.60 -23.38
CA LYS A 435 -16.34 -9.73 -23.36
C LYS A 435 -16.69 -10.17 -21.94
N ILE A 436 -15.95 -9.71 -20.95
CA ILE A 436 -16.16 -10.06 -19.55
C ILE A 436 -17.25 -9.16 -19.00
N GLN A 437 -18.36 -9.77 -18.60
CA GLN A 437 -19.55 -9.09 -18.12
C GLN A 437 -19.87 -9.54 -16.69
N GLU A 438 -20.32 -8.60 -15.87
CA GLU A 438 -20.59 -8.81 -14.43
C GLU A 438 -21.72 -9.82 -14.20
N ASP A 439 -22.73 -9.88 -15.08
CA ASP A 439 -23.86 -10.81 -14.99
C ASP A 439 -23.52 -12.24 -15.45
N LYS A 440 -22.35 -12.47 -16.07
CA LYS A 440 -21.94 -13.77 -16.63
C LYS A 440 -21.14 -14.62 -15.66
N ILE A 441 -21.60 -14.71 -14.41
CA ILE A 441 -20.89 -15.37 -13.29
C ILE A 441 -20.41 -16.78 -13.66
N PHE A 442 -21.24 -17.63 -14.26
CA PHE A 442 -20.84 -19.00 -14.63
C PHE A 442 -19.71 -19.05 -15.65
N TRP A 443 -19.73 -18.16 -16.65
CA TRP A 443 -18.69 -18.10 -17.67
C TRP A 443 -17.39 -17.49 -17.09
N ASN A 444 -17.53 -16.51 -16.20
CA ASN A 444 -16.41 -15.95 -15.45
C ASN A 444 -15.76 -17.01 -14.55
N LEU A 445 -16.53 -17.84 -13.84
CA LEU A 445 -16.01 -18.96 -13.04
C LEU A 445 -15.30 -20.02 -13.90
N ASN A 446 -15.77 -20.28 -15.12
CA ASN A 446 -15.08 -21.18 -16.05
C ASN A 446 -13.74 -20.60 -16.52
N SER A 447 -13.70 -19.30 -16.82
CA SER A 447 -12.46 -18.60 -17.18
C SER A 447 -11.47 -18.60 -16.01
N PHE A 448 -11.96 -18.37 -14.79
CA PHE A 448 -11.16 -18.45 -13.58
C PHE A 448 -10.57 -19.86 -13.39
N HIS A 449 -11.39 -20.91 -13.52
CA HIS A 449 -10.94 -22.30 -13.45
C HIS A 449 -9.81 -22.54 -14.44
N TYR A 450 -10.04 -22.22 -15.72
CA TYR A 450 -9.10 -22.43 -16.80
C TYR A 450 -7.73 -21.77 -16.51
N ILE A 451 -7.75 -20.51 -16.07
CA ILE A 451 -6.53 -19.76 -15.77
C ILE A 451 -5.83 -20.33 -14.53
N MET A 452 -6.57 -20.65 -13.45
CA MET A 452 -5.96 -21.16 -12.22
C MET A 452 -5.56 -22.64 -12.29
N SER A 453 -5.99 -23.38 -13.32
CA SER A 453 -5.61 -24.78 -13.55
C SER A 453 -4.59 -24.97 -14.68
N HIS A 454 -4.05 -23.90 -15.28
CA HIS A 454 -3.15 -24.01 -16.43
C HIS A 454 -1.86 -24.82 -16.18
N GLN A 455 -1.40 -24.88 -14.92
CA GLN A 455 -0.22 -25.67 -14.52
C GLN A 455 -0.56 -27.12 -14.15
N GLU A 456 -1.85 -27.50 -14.17
CA GLU A 456 -2.28 -28.85 -13.88
C GLU A 456 -1.86 -29.80 -15.03
N PRO A 457 -1.26 -30.97 -14.73
CA PRO A 457 -0.80 -31.89 -15.75
C PRO A 457 -1.94 -32.62 -16.49
N VAL A 458 -3.15 -32.60 -15.93
CA VAL A 458 -4.34 -33.27 -16.47
C VAL A 458 -5.55 -32.38 -16.22
N GLU A 459 -6.50 -32.35 -17.15
CA GLU A 459 -7.77 -31.65 -16.97
C GLU A 459 -8.48 -32.15 -15.70
N ARG A 460 -8.75 -31.22 -14.77
CA ARG A 460 -9.36 -31.52 -13.47
C ARG A 460 -10.83 -31.10 -13.46
N PRO A 461 -11.69 -31.80 -12.69
CA PRO A 461 -13.05 -31.32 -12.45
C PRO A 461 -13.02 -29.92 -11.82
N LYS A 462 -14.03 -29.11 -12.10
CA LYS A 462 -14.15 -27.77 -11.55
C LYS A 462 -14.29 -27.84 -10.04
N TRP A 463 -13.33 -27.28 -9.31
CA TRP A 463 -13.33 -27.31 -7.84
C TRP A 463 -14.53 -26.56 -7.24
N PHE A 464 -15.08 -25.58 -7.96
CA PHE A 464 -16.31 -24.87 -7.57
C PHE A 464 -17.52 -25.80 -7.51
N ASP A 465 -17.65 -26.76 -8.42
CA ASP A 465 -18.78 -27.69 -8.47
C ASP A 465 -18.70 -28.69 -7.30
N ARG A 466 -17.49 -29.05 -6.88
CA ARG A 466 -17.25 -30.01 -5.80
C ARG A 466 -17.36 -29.41 -4.40
N TYR A 467 -16.81 -28.20 -4.20
CA TYR A 467 -16.64 -27.62 -2.87
C TYR A 467 -17.46 -26.34 -2.65
N GLY A 468 -18.21 -25.89 -3.65
CA GLY A 468 -18.86 -24.59 -3.65
C GLY A 468 -17.88 -23.46 -3.97
N ARG A 469 -18.38 -22.22 -4.08
CA ARG A 469 -17.61 -21.07 -4.60
C ARG A 469 -16.48 -20.65 -3.66
N LYS A 470 -16.76 -20.47 -2.36
CA LYS A 470 -15.76 -20.06 -1.36
C LYS A 470 -14.64 -21.09 -1.18
N ASN A 471 -14.99 -22.35 -0.88
CA ASN A 471 -13.99 -23.39 -0.67
C ASN A 471 -13.31 -23.81 -1.98
N GLY A 472 -14.04 -23.80 -3.10
CA GLY A 472 -13.45 -24.04 -4.41
C GLY A 472 -12.35 -23.02 -4.74
N PHE A 473 -12.57 -21.74 -4.46
CA PHE A 473 -11.55 -20.69 -4.60
C PHE A 473 -10.31 -20.95 -3.74
N ILE A 474 -10.51 -21.32 -2.46
CA ILE A 474 -9.42 -21.71 -1.56
C ILE A 474 -8.62 -22.87 -2.15
N VAL A 475 -9.31 -23.90 -2.66
CA VAL A 475 -8.68 -25.07 -3.27
C VAL A 475 -7.86 -24.67 -4.50
N TYR A 476 -8.33 -23.76 -5.37
CA TYR A 476 -7.51 -23.26 -6.47
C TYR A 476 -6.21 -22.60 -5.97
N CYS A 477 -6.30 -21.75 -4.94
CA CYS A 477 -5.11 -21.10 -4.37
C CYS A 477 -4.12 -22.12 -3.80
N LEU A 478 -4.60 -23.10 -3.02
CA LEU A 478 -3.77 -24.15 -2.44
C LEU A 478 -3.15 -25.06 -3.52
N ARG A 479 -3.92 -25.43 -4.55
CA ARG A 479 -3.45 -26.25 -5.68
C ARG A 479 -2.38 -25.52 -6.48
N TYR A 480 -2.62 -24.25 -6.81
CA TYR A 480 -1.66 -23.43 -7.52
C TYR A 480 -0.37 -23.28 -6.69
N PHE A 481 -0.50 -22.95 -5.40
CA PHE A 481 0.61 -22.87 -4.47
C PHE A 481 1.41 -24.19 -4.41
N LEU A 482 0.72 -25.34 -4.36
CA LEU A 482 1.36 -26.65 -4.34
C LEU A 482 2.14 -26.91 -5.64
N LEU A 483 1.54 -26.71 -6.80
CA LEU A 483 2.19 -26.95 -8.11
C LEU A 483 3.38 -26.02 -8.35
N LEU A 484 3.28 -24.78 -7.85
CA LEU A 484 4.35 -23.81 -7.92
C LEU A 484 5.57 -24.24 -7.07
N ASN A 485 5.36 -24.91 -5.94
CA ASN A 485 6.38 -25.06 -4.91
C ASN A 485 6.87 -26.50 -4.68
N TRP A 486 6.05 -27.50 -4.99
CA TRP A 486 6.35 -28.90 -4.73
C TRP A 486 7.46 -29.41 -5.64
N GLY A 487 8.61 -29.78 -5.05
CA GLY A 487 9.78 -30.24 -5.79
C GLY A 487 10.41 -29.20 -6.74
N ARG A 488 10.03 -27.92 -6.61
CA ARG A 488 10.47 -26.82 -7.48
C ARG A 488 11.01 -25.66 -6.64
N ASN A 489 10.25 -24.57 -6.56
CA ASN A 489 10.70 -23.28 -6.03
C ASN A 489 11.08 -23.34 -4.55
N LEU A 490 10.14 -23.71 -3.67
CA LEU A 490 10.39 -23.78 -2.23
C LEU A 490 10.77 -25.19 -1.72
N GLN A 491 10.74 -26.20 -2.61
CA GLN A 491 10.86 -27.62 -2.25
C GLN A 491 9.96 -27.95 -1.03
N LEU A 492 8.68 -27.61 -1.16
CA LEU A 492 7.71 -27.70 -0.07
C LEU A 492 7.61 -29.14 0.46
N GLN A 493 7.65 -29.29 1.79
CA GLN A 493 7.46 -30.59 2.45
C GLN A 493 5.98 -30.86 2.70
N GLN A 494 5.61 -32.14 2.79
CA GLN A 494 4.23 -32.56 3.02
C GLN A 494 3.62 -31.92 4.27
N GLN A 495 4.36 -31.91 5.38
CA GLN A 495 3.88 -31.39 6.66
C GLN A 495 3.63 -29.88 6.60
N GLU A 496 4.46 -29.14 5.85
CA GLU A 496 4.27 -27.68 5.68
C GLU A 496 3.00 -27.37 4.90
N PHE A 497 2.70 -28.18 3.88
CA PHE A 497 1.48 -28.05 3.11
C PHE A 497 0.25 -28.42 3.93
N LEU A 498 0.30 -29.50 4.71
CA LEU A 498 -0.80 -29.90 5.60
C LEU A 498 -1.06 -28.84 6.69
N ALA A 499 -0.01 -28.24 7.27
CA ALA A 499 -0.15 -27.12 8.20
C ALA A 499 -0.88 -25.93 7.55
N LEU A 500 -0.58 -25.64 6.27
CA LEU A 500 -1.25 -24.57 5.53
C LEU A 500 -2.73 -24.91 5.24
N CYS A 501 -3.03 -26.17 4.88
CA CYS A 501 -4.41 -26.64 4.75
C CYS A 501 -5.18 -26.52 6.07
N ALA A 502 -4.57 -26.95 7.18
CA ALA A 502 -5.15 -26.84 8.50
C ALA A 502 -5.44 -25.39 8.88
N LEU A 503 -4.52 -24.45 8.61
CA LEU A 503 -4.75 -23.01 8.82
C LEU A 503 -6.03 -22.54 8.12
N VAL A 504 -6.14 -22.84 6.82
CA VAL A 504 -7.21 -22.27 5.98
C VAL A 504 -8.57 -22.90 6.27
N PHE A 505 -8.61 -24.19 6.61
CA PHE A 505 -9.89 -24.92 6.83
C PHE A 505 -10.31 -25.04 8.30
N ALA A 506 -9.38 -25.08 9.26
CA ALA A 506 -9.73 -25.31 10.68
C ALA A 506 -10.33 -24.07 11.36
N ARG A 507 -10.13 -22.87 10.82
CA ARG A 507 -10.63 -21.58 11.36
C ARG A 507 -10.45 -21.43 12.89
N PRO A 508 -9.23 -21.60 13.41
CA PRO A 508 -9.01 -21.61 14.84
C PRO A 508 -9.12 -20.19 15.44
N ARG A 509 -9.33 -20.10 16.75
CA ARG A 509 -9.51 -18.82 17.46
C ARG A 509 -8.18 -18.05 17.51
N GLU A 510 -8.03 -17.06 16.65
CA GLU A 510 -6.83 -16.21 16.50
C GLU A 510 -6.28 -15.70 17.84
N GLU A 511 -7.13 -15.19 18.74
CA GLU A 511 -6.73 -14.58 20.03
C GLU A 511 -5.82 -15.47 20.89
N HIS A 512 -6.04 -16.79 20.89
CA HIS A 512 -5.22 -17.71 21.69
C HIS A 512 -3.80 -17.79 21.14
N TYR A 513 -3.66 -17.93 19.81
CA TYR A 513 -2.35 -18.04 19.15
C TYR A 513 -1.57 -16.74 19.20
N GLN A 514 -2.26 -15.60 19.25
CA GLN A 514 -1.61 -14.31 19.41
C GLN A 514 -0.81 -14.18 20.72
N GLN A 515 -1.18 -14.92 21.76
CA GLN A 515 -0.48 -14.91 23.06
C GLN A 515 0.76 -15.81 23.08
N ILE A 516 0.93 -16.68 22.09
CA ILE A 516 2.04 -17.61 22.02
C ILE A 516 3.25 -16.92 21.37
N GLN A 517 4.29 -16.67 22.17
CA GLN A 517 5.50 -16.00 21.71
C GLN A 517 6.41 -16.97 20.95
N ILE A 518 6.24 -17.05 19.63
CA ILE A 518 7.12 -17.84 18.76
C ILE A 518 7.83 -16.93 17.76
N ARG A 519 9.16 -17.03 17.73
CA ARG A 519 9.96 -16.38 16.68
C ARG A 519 9.78 -17.15 15.37
N PRO A 520 9.26 -16.53 14.30
CA PRO A 520 9.12 -17.23 13.02
C PRO A 520 10.50 -17.41 12.37
N THR A 521 10.69 -18.53 11.68
CA THR A 521 11.87 -18.73 10.82
C THR A 521 11.69 -18.00 9.47
N PRO A 522 12.77 -17.66 8.73
CA PRO A 522 12.65 -17.08 7.40
C PRO A 522 11.78 -17.93 6.46
N ARG A 523 11.89 -19.26 6.56
CA ARG A 523 11.09 -20.20 5.77
C ARG A 523 9.60 -20.16 6.12
N CYS A 524 9.26 -20.08 7.42
CA CYS A 524 7.88 -19.93 7.88
C CYS A 524 7.20 -18.71 7.23
N VAL A 525 7.86 -17.55 7.32
CA VAL A 525 7.34 -16.30 6.75
C VAL A 525 7.25 -16.38 5.23
N SER A 526 8.28 -16.94 4.57
CA SER A 526 8.34 -17.05 3.11
C SER A 526 7.17 -17.88 2.57
N ILE A 527 6.93 -19.07 3.12
CA ILE A 527 5.83 -19.96 2.70
C ILE A 527 4.47 -19.26 2.87
N GLY A 528 4.24 -18.62 4.02
CA GLY A 528 2.99 -17.90 4.29
C GLY A 528 2.73 -16.78 3.28
N ASN A 529 3.75 -15.96 2.99
CA ASN A 529 3.62 -14.86 2.06
C ASN A 529 3.50 -15.31 0.59
N TRP A 530 4.14 -16.41 0.21
CA TRP A 530 3.94 -17.00 -1.13
C TRP A 530 2.51 -17.48 -1.35
N PHE A 531 1.90 -18.11 -0.33
CA PHE A 531 0.48 -18.48 -0.39
C PHE A 531 -0.42 -17.24 -0.52
N LEU A 532 -0.15 -16.21 0.30
CA LEU A 532 -0.90 -14.96 0.22
C LEU A 532 -0.72 -14.22 -1.11
N ASP A 533 0.44 -14.33 -1.77
CA ASP A 533 0.65 -13.67 -3.06
C ASP A 533 -0.05 -14.42 -4.21
N VAL A 534 -0.12 -15.76 -4.15
CA VAL A 534 -1.03 -16.55 -5.01
C VAL A 534 -2.48 -16.10 -4.79
N TYR A 535 -2.92 -16.02 -3.54
CA TYR A 535 -4.27 -15.52 -3.21
C TYR A 535 -4.49 -14.12 -3.75
N ARG A 536 -3.52 -13.20 -3.61
CA ARG A 536 -3.63 -11.83 -4.09
C ARG A 536 -3.82 -11.80 -5.60
N HIS A 537 -3.03 -12.53 -6.38
CA HIS A 537 -3.20 -12.59 -7.84
C HIS A 537 -4.57 -13.18 -8.22
N ALA A 538 -4.98 -14.26 -7.55
CA ALA A 538 -6.27 -14.90 -7.77
C ALA A 538 -7.46 -14.00 -7.41
N PHE A 539 -7.42 -13.29 -6.27
CA PHE A 539 -8.51 -12.45 -5.78
C PHE A 539 -8.50 -11.07 -6.43
N LEU A 540 -7.39 -10.33 -6.29
CA LEU A 540 -7.30 -8.91 -6.65
C LEU A 540 -7.20 -8.70 -8.16
N PHE A 541 -6.43 -9.52 -8.88
CA PHE A 541 -6.31 -9.35 -10.32
C PHE A 541 -7.37 -10.16 -11.05
N LEU A 542 -7.33 -11.48 -10.94
CA LEU A 542 -8.22 -12.35 -11.70
C LEU A 542 -9.68 -12.24 -11.23
N GLY A 543 -9.91 -12.30 -9.91
CA GLY A 543 -11.23 -12.21 -9.31
C GLY A 543 -11.92 -10.88 -9.59
N LYS A 544 -11.24 -9.73 -9.44
CA LYS A 544 -11.82 -8.41 -9.77
C LYS A 544 -12.07 -8.29 -11.27
N LEU A 545 -11.10 -8.69 -12.11
CA LEU A 545 -11.23 -8.63 -13.57
C LEU A 545 -12.42 -9.44 -14.09
N LEU A 546 -12.68 -10.60 -13.48
CA LEU A 546 -13.80 -11.49 -13.77
C LEU A 546 -15.07 -11.20 -12.96
N TYR A 547 -15.12 -10.13 -12.15
CA TYR A 547 -16.25 -9.77 -11.29
C TYR A 547 -16.68 -10.88 -10.30
N LEU A 548 -15.74 -11.65 -9.76
CA LEU A 548 -16.00 -12.80 -8.89
C LEU A 548 -15.68 -12.56 -7.41
N THR A 549 -15.08 -11.43 -7.02
CA THR A 549 -14.61 -11.25 -5.63
C THR A 549 -15.70 -11.32 -4.58
N HIS A 550 -16.96 -11.04 -4.93
CA HIS A 550 -18.11 -11.18 -4.04
C HIS A 550 -18.43 -12.64 -3.70
N GLU A 551 -17.93 -13.60 -4.47
CA GLU A 551 -18.08 -15.05 -4.27
C GLU A 551 -16.93 -15.66 -3.47
N PHE A 552 -15.85 -14.91 -3.27
CA PHE A 552 -14.59 -15.40 -2.70
C PHE A 552 -14.43 -14.93 -1.24
N PRO A 553 -13.76 -15.73 -0.40
CA PRO A 553 -13.50 -15.32 0.98
C PRO A 553 -12.50 -14.16 1.04
N LEU A 554 -12.71 -13.23 1.96
CA LEU A 554 -11.78 -12.13 2.25
C LEU A 554 -10.50 -12.64 2.95
N PRO A 555 -9.40 -11.87 2.98
CA PRO A 555 -8.15 -12.30 3.62
C PRO A 555 -8.32 -12.75 5.08
N GLU A 556 -9.15 -12.02 5.85
CA GLU A 556 -9.49 -12.36 7.24
C GLU A 556 -10.19 -13.72 7.44
N GLU A 557 -10.80 -14.27 6.39
CA GLU A 557 -11.52 -15.55 6.48
C GLU A 557 -10.58 -16.76 6.30
N ILE A 558 -9.35 -16.54 5.80
CA ILE A 558 -8.47 -17.62 5.35
C ILE A 558 -7.07 -17.61 5.96
N TYR A 559 -6.62 -16.49 6.55
CA TYR A 559 -5.24 -16.37 7.02
C TYR A 559 -5.13 -15.56 8.31
N SER A 560 -4.35 -16.11 9.23
CA SER A 560 -3.89 -15.46 10.46
C SER A 560 -2.42 -15.83 10.67
N GLY A 561 -1.57 -14.82 10.83
CA GLY A 561 -0.12 -15.00 10.92
C GLY A 561 0.33 -15.76 12.17
N SER A 562 -0.29 -15.48 13.30
CA SER A 562 -0.05 -16.15 14.58
C SER A 562 -0.42 -17.62 14.54
N VAL A 563 -1.60 -17.93 13.99
CA VAL A 563 -2.05 -19.31 13.77
C VAL A 563 -1.09 -20.04 12.83
N TRP A 564 -0.77 -19.45 11.68
CA TRP A 564 0.14 -20.01 10.69
C TRP A 564 1.49 -20.37 11.32
N THR A 565 2.05 -19.42 12.08
CA THR A 565 3.36 -19.58 12.70
C THR A 565 3.35 -20.74 13.69
N CYS A 566 2.31 -20.86 14.51
CA CYS A 566 2.18 -21.97 15.46
C CYS A 566 2.06 -23.32 14.74
N PHE A 567 1.18 -23.44 13.74
CA PHE A 567 0.98 -24.68 13.00
C PHE A 567 2.25 -25.10 12.24
N TYR A 568 2.92 -24.16 11.58
CA TYR A 568 4.17 -24.42 10.89
C TYR A 568 5.27 -24.92 11.84
N MET A 569 5.38 -24.33 13.02
CA MET A 569 6.46 -24.68 13.96
C MET A 569 6.22 -26.04 14.61
N CYS A 570 4.96 -26.44 14.83
CA CYS A 570 4.60 -27.75 15.34
C CYS A 570 4.73 -28.88 14.31
N CYS A 571 4.52 -28.60 13.02
CA CYS A 571 4.52 -29.63 11.97
C CYS A 571 5.91 -30.21 11.61
N LYS A 572 6.96 -29.85 12.36
CA LYS A 572 8.37 -30.06 12.01
C LYS A 572 9.13 -30.53 13.25
N ASP A 573 9.75 -31.71 13.17
CA ASP A 573 10.41 -32.33 14.33
C ASP A 573 11.46 -31.42 15.00
N ASP A 574 12.41 -30.87 14.24
CA ASP A 574 13.49 -30.05 14.81
C ASP A 574 13.02 -28.68 15.33
N THR A 575 12.00 -28.07 14.71
CA THR A 575 11.46 -26.79 15.17
C THR A 575 10.42 -26.96 16.28
N TYR A 576 9.79 -28.12 16.40
CA TYR A 576 8.97 -28.48 17.54
C TYR A 576 9.81 -28.48 18.83
N TYR A 577 11.02 -29.03 18.79
CA TYR A 577 11.97 -28.94 19.92
C TYR A 577 12.44 -27.51 20.21
N ALA A 578 12.50 -26.64 19.20
CA ALA A 578 12.81 -25.22 19.41
C ALA A 578 11.60 -24.46 20.02
N ALA A 579 10.38 -24.78 19.57
CA ALA A 579 9.14 -24.22 20.10
C ALA A 579 8.90 -24.67 21.55
N SER A 580 9.20 -25.92 21.91
CA SER A 580 9.05 -26.44 23.28
C SER A 580 10.01 -25.84 24.30
N ARG A 581 11.08 -25.20 23.84
CA ARG A 581 11.96 -24.38 24.69
C ARG A 581 11.40 -22.98 24.95
N GLN A 582 10.44 -22.52 24.14
CA GLN A 582 9.85 -21.17 24.20
C GLN A 582 8.39 -21.19 24.66
N THR A 583 7.72 -22.35 24.63
CA THR A 583 6.30 -22.56 24.92
C THR A 583 6.12 -23.89 25.68
N THR A 584 5.09 -24.03 26.52
CA THR A 584 4.85 -25.25 27.32
C THR A 584 4.46 -26.45 26.45
N GLN A 585 4.82 -27.66 26.89
CA GLN A 585 4.57 -28.90 26.15
C GLN A 585 3.06 -29.23 26.02
N GLU A 586 2.25 -28.83 27.00
CA GLU A 586 0.79 -28.96 26.96
C GLU A 586 0.16 -28.15 25.82
N VAL A 587 0.60 -26.90 25.63
CA VAL A 587 0.12 -26.02 24.56
C VAL A 587 0.50 -26.59 23.20
N LEU A 588 1.72 -27.10 23.05
CA LEU A 588 2.17 -27.70 21.79
C LEU A 588 1.41 -28.99 21.44
N SER A 589 1.13 -29.84 22.44
CA SER A 589 0.30 -31.04 22.24
C SER A 589 -1.10 -30.68 21.75
N TRP A 590 -1.72 -29.67 22.35
CA TRP A 590 -3.03 -29.19 21.92
C TRP A 590 -3.02 -28.65 20.49
N ILE A 591 -1.99 -27.90 20.10
CA ILE A 591 -1.83 -27.43 18.71
C ILE A 591 -1.73 -28.62 17.75
N GLN A 592 -0.96 -29.64 18.10
CA GLN A 592 -0.82 -30.85 17.29
C GLN A 592 -2.15 -31.59 17.13
N ASP A 593 -2.95 -31.69 18.19
CA ASP A 593 -4.29 -32.29 18.14
C ASP A 593 -5.23 -31.50 17.22
N GLN A 594 -5.17 -30.16 17.27
CA GLN A 594 -5.95 -29.30 16.36
C GLN A 594 -5.59 -29.55 14.90
N MET A 595 -4.30 -29.63 14.58
CA MET A 595 -3.81 -29.94 13.23
C MET A 595 -4.30 -31.32 12.76
N ASN A 596 -4.15 -32.35 13.59
CA ASN A 596 -4.56 -33.72 13.27
C ASN A 596 -6.09 -33.85 13.09
N SER A 597 -6.88 -33.06 13.84
CA SER A 597 -8.34 -33.03 13.71
C SER A 597 -8.83 -32.37 12.42
N GLY A 598 -8.01 -31.49 11.83
CA GLY A 598 -8.27 -30.82 10.56
C GLY A 598 -8.10 -31.74 9.34
N ASP A 599 -7.19 -32.71 9.41
CA ASP A 599 -6.91 -33.66 8.31
C ASP A 599 -8.03 -34.70 8.08
N GLN A 600 -9.00 -34.81 9.01
CA GLN A 600 -10.09 -35.79 8.95
C GLN A 600 -11.44 -35.23 8.42
N ARG A 601 -11.50 -33.95 8.03
CA ARG A 601 -12.69 -33.30 7.44
C ARG A 601 -12.43 -32.87 6.01
#